data_AF-A0A6A4FGX4-F1
#
_entry.id   AF-A0A6A4FGX4-F1
#
_cell.length_a   1.000
_cell.length_b   1.000
_cell.length_c   1.000
_cell.angle_alpha   90.00
_cell.angle_beta   90.00
_cell.angle_gamma   90.00
#
_symmetry.space_group_name_H-M   'P 1'
#
loop_
_entity.id
_entity.type
_entity.pdbx_description
1 polymer ?
#
loop_
_entity_poly.entity_id
_entity_poly.type
_entity_poly.pdbx_seq_one_letter_code
_entity_poly.pdbx_strand_id
1 'polypeptide(L)'
;MQQVVLGARRFLSSRRHPELFSSLAAALRVFNDQNDHFLVPYTFQVPQNEPQNAATSQWPEDTRGLNLGREIRKFVDISSHKMSPEVEKTRRQLDAVGFPKIHDWKRFQWDQVSLSALKTYKKIEGHLLVRRSFVVPHGDPQWMRPTWGLKLGSHVEYLRRKREVLPEYQIQDLDDIGFVWVVADYNWDVMFMPALRQYQEFYGHCDVPQKFVVGEDEDEGHAADKWPKGLRGFRLGGMVNRIRAISAFSKYVDRDRKELEELGFYLNTNDQKWEETILPAFETYHRVYGDCSIPTLFVVPEEGPWPQSTWGIRLGYIAQNIRNRGDFFRQVARDFDKLEHIGFVWNLTAAKWEHGVIPALTTYVLAFGNADVPADFVVPSEDPWPEASRGLKLGELATNPVRRKRFADFIEIDRVQLNALGFFWSAVLDDDISEMAAGDDFEL
;
A
#
# COMPACT_ATOMS: atom_id res chain seq x y z
N MET A 1 38.53 41.01 -72.59
CA MET A 1 37.57 40.34 -73.51
C MET A 1 38.13 38.99 -73.90
N GLN A 2 37.22 38.02 -74.15
CA GLN A 2 37.43 36.65 -74.66
C GLN A 2 37.86 35.60 -73.62
N GLN A 3 36.90 34.94 -72.96
CA GLN A 3 36.18 33.70 -73.36
C GLN A 3 37.08 32.46 -73.42
N VAL A 4 37.01 31.65 -72.36
CA VAL A 4 37.54 30.29 -72.28
C VAL A 4 36.43 29.32 -72.66
N VAL A 5 36.67 28.55 -73.73
CA VAL A 5 35.81 27.45 -74.16
C VAL A 5 36.11 26.23 -73.29
N LEU A 6 35.16 25.83 -72.45
CA LEU A 6 35.21 24.57 -71.70
C LEU A 6 34.48 23.48 -72.49
N GLY A 7 35.26 22.50 -72.98
CA GLY A 7 34.75 21.31 -73.64
C GLY A 7 34.01 20.38 -72.68
N ALA A 8 32.77 20.06 -73.02
CA ALA A 8 31.93 19.11 -72.30
C ALA A 8 32.38 17.66 -72.56
N ARG A 9 32.91 16.98 -71.54
CA ARG A 9 32.95 15.52 -71.50
C ARG A 9 31.71 15.00 -70.78
N ARG A 10 30.74 14.50 -71.56
CA ARG A 10 29.59 13.73 -71.05
C ARG A 10 30.11 12.39 -70.52
N PHE A 11 30.12 12.22 -69.20
CA PHE A 11 30.15 10.90 -68.57
C PHE A 11 28.71 10.44 -68.35
N LEU A 12 28.28 9.44 -69.12
CA LEU A 12 27.06 8.67 -68.84
C LEU A 12 27.32 7.81 -67.60
N SER A 13 27.01 8.34 -66.42
CA SER A 13 26.97 7.56 -65.19
C SER A 13 25.68 6.75 -65.15
N SER A 14 25.73 5.47 -65.52
CA SER A 14 24.65 4.51 -65.26
C SER A 14 24.51 4.27 -63.75
N ARG A 15 23.78 5.15 -63.06
CA ARG A 15 23.33 4.86 -61.68
C ARG A 15 22.21 3.84 -61.77
N ARG A 16 22.53 2.54 -61.64
CA ARG A 16 21.52 1.55 -61.24
C ARG A 16 21.01 1.99 -59.87
N HIS A 17 19.76 2.44 -59.81
CA HIS A 17 19.09 2.64 -58.54
C HIS A 17 19.05 1.28 -57.81
N PRO A 18 19.50 1.17 -56.55
CA PRO A 18 19.37 -0.08 -55.80
C PRO A 18 17.87 -0.44 -55.69
N GLU A 19 17.51 -1.67 -56.05
CA GLU A 19 16.11 -2.14 -55.98
C GLU A 19 15.61 -2.01 -54.53
N LEU A 20 14.61 -1.14 -54.34
CA LEU A 20 13.97 -0.90 -53.05
C LEU A 20 13.41 -2.21 -52.48
N PHE A 21 13.78 -2.55 -51.24
CA PHE A 21 13.30 -3.71 -50.49
C PHE A 21 13.65 -5.10 -51.07
N SER A 22 14.61 -5.19 -51.99
CA SER A 22 15.00 -6.44 -52.67
C SER A 22 15.40 -7.59 -51.72
N SER A 23 15.98 -7.28 -50.55
CA SER A 23 16.39 -8.28 -49.55
C SER A 23 15.40 -8.45 -48.38
N LEU A 24 14.28 -7.70 -48.38
CA LEU A 24 13.33 -7.64 -47.27
C LEU A 24 12.63 -8.98 -47.01
N ALA A 25 12.11 -9.62 -48.06
CA ALA A 25 11.38 -10.88 -47.92
C ALA A 25 12.28 -12.04 -47.46
N ALA A 26 13.52 -12.06 -47.95
CA ALA A 26 14.51 -13.06 -47.56
C ALA A 26 14.90 -12.93 -46.08
N ALA A 27 15.12 -11.70 -45.61
CA ALA A 27 15.40 -11.41 -44.20
C ALA A 27 14.20 -11.73 -43.29
N LEU A 28 12.97 -11.38 -43.72
CA LEU A 28 11.75 -11.67 -42.97
C LEU A 28 11.46 -13.16 -42.82
N ARG A 29 11.78 -13.97 -43.82
CA ARG A 29 11.64 -15.43 -43.75
C ARG A 29 12.51 -16.00 -42.65
N VAL A 30 13.80 -15.67 -42.63
CA VAL A 30 14.73 -16.15 -41.60
C VAL A 30 14.30 -15.66 -40.21
N PHE A 31 13.88 -14.41 -40.10
CA PHE A 31 13.35 -13.88 -38.85
C PHE A 31 12.15 -14.69 -38.36
N ASN A 32 11.18 -14.97 -39.25
CA ASN A 32 9.99 -15.72 -38.91
C ASN A 32 10.31 -17.17 -38.55
N ASP A 33 11.23 -17.83 -39.27
CA ASP A 33 11.65 -19.20 -38.97
C ASP A 33 12.29 -19.31 -37.57
N GLN A 34 13.00 -18.26 -37.12
CA GLN A 34 13.64 -18.22 -35.81
C GLN A 34 12.70 -17.82 -34.68
N ASN A 35 11.76 -16.91 -34.93
CA ASN A 35 10.95 -16.26 -33.89
C ASN A 35 9.48 -16.68 -33.91
N ASP A 36 9.03 -17.33 -34.98
CA ASP A 36 7.64 -17.76 -35.21
C ASP A 36 6.64 -16.59 -35.19
N HIS A 37 7.09 -15.40 -35.63
CA HIS A 37 6.28 -14.20 -35.80
C HIS A 37 6.97 -13.14 -36.68
N PHE A 38 6.20 -12.15 -37.15
CA PHE A 38 6.69 -11.04 -37.98
C PHE A 38 6.95 -9.71 -37.24
N LEU A 39 6.78 -9.66 -35.92
CA LEU A 39 7.06 -8.47 -35.10
C LEU A 39 8.56 -8.23 -34.87
N VAL A 40 9.23 -7.69 -35.89
CA VAL A 40 10.65 -7.34 -35.81
C VAL A 40 10.84 -6.06 -34.98
N PRO A 41 11.73 -5.95 -33.98
CA PRO A 41 12.01 -4.69 -33.28
C PRO A 41 12.53 -3.57 -34.20
N TYR A 42 12.23 -2.30 -33.88
CA TYR A 42 12.63 -1.16 -34.75
C TYR A 42 14.16 -1.05 -34.94
N THR A 43 14.93 -1.38 -33.91
CA THR A 43 16.40 -1.32 -33.92
C THR A 43 17.06 -2.61 -34.41
N PHE A 44 16.29 -3.64 -34.75
CA PHE A 44 16.84 -4.92 -35.14
C PHE A 44 17.63 -4.79 -36.45
N GLN A 45 18.90 -5.15 -36.37
CA GLN A 45 19.83 -5.18 -37.48
C GLN A 45 20.27 -6.62 -37.70
N VAL A 46 20.25 -7.06 -38.96
CA VAL A 46 20.71 -8.40 -39.33
C VAL A 46 22.20 -8.52 -39.00
N PRO A 47 22.64 -9.57 -38.27
CA PRO A 47 24.04 -9.76 -37.91
C PRO A 47 24.98 -9.68 -39.11
N GLN A 48 26.08 -8.92 -38.98
CA GLN A 48 27.08 -8.75 -40.04
C GLN A 48 28.14 -9.86 -40.06
N ASN A 49 28.56 -10.33 -38.89
CA ASN A 49 29.59 -11.34 -38.72
C ASN A 49 29.04 -12.47 -37.83
N GLU A 50 28.65 -13.60 -38.42
CA GLU A 50 28.36 -14.82 -37.66
C GLU A 50 29.68 -15.55 -37.34
N PRO A 51 29.87 -16.08 -36.11
CA PRO A 51 31.07 -16.84 -35.77
C PRO A 51 31.17 -18.12 -36.62
N GLN A 52 32.36 -18.39 -37.17
CA GLN A 52 32.68 -19.45 -38.13
C GLN A 52 32.41 -20.91 -37.67
N ASN A 53 31.83 -21.13 -36.49
CA ASN A 53 31.61 -22.44 -35.88
C ASN A 53 30.15 -22.96 -35.95
N ALA A 54 29.25 -22.32 -36.69
CA ALA A 54 27.94 -22.88 -37.02
C ALA A 54 27.87 -23.18 -38.52
N ALA A 55 27.72 -24.45 -38.89
CA ALA A 55 27.86 -25.00 -40.24
C ALA A 55 26.87 -24.51 -41.32
N THR A 56 26.16 -23.40 -41.13
CA THR A 56 25.33 -22.73 -42.15
C THR A 56 25.09 -21.30 -41.70
N SER A 57 25.54 -20.30 -42.47
CA SER A 57 25.11 -18.93 -42.22
C SER A 57 23.61 -18.84 -42.53
N GLN A 58 22.78 -18.62 -41.51
CA GLN A 58 21.31 -18.70 -41.66
C GLN A 58 20.73 -17.48 -42.39
N TRP A 59 21.44 -16.35 -42.35
CA TRP A 59 21.06 -15.11 -43.03
C TRP A 59 21.73 -14.99 -44.41
N PRO A 60 20.97 -14.72 -45.49
CA PRO A 60 21.54 -14.49 -46.82
C PRO A 60 22.53 -13.31 -46.81
N GLU A 61 23.58 -13.38 -47.63
CA GLU A 61 24.64 -12.36 -47.64
C GLU A 61 24.11 -10.95 -47.94
N ASP A 62 23.14 -10.85 -48.85
CA ASP A 62 22.49 -9.61 -49.25
C ASP A 62 21.61 -8.98 -48.14
N THR A 63 21.37 -9.71 -47.04
CA THR A 63 20.61 -9.23 -45.88
C THR A 63 21.49 -8.73 -44.75
N ARG A 64 22.79 -9.04 -44.76
CA ARG A 64 23.71 -8.74 -43.66
C ARG A 64 23.82 -7.23 -43.42
N GLY A 65 23.69 -6.80 -42.17
CA GLY A 65 23.73 -5.38 -41.80
C GLY A 65 22.47 -4.58 -42.14
N LEU A 66 21.45 -5.18 -42.77
CA LEU A 66 20.17 -4.55 -43.04
C LEU A 66 19.46 -4.21 -41.74
N ASN A 67 18.97 -2.98 -41.60
CA ASN A 67 18.08 -2.63 -40.51
C ASN A 67 16.65 -3.09 -40.86
N LEU A 68 16.42 -4.38 -40.68
CA LEU A 68 15.15 -5.04 -41.02
C LEU A 68 13.98 -4.35 -40.32
N GLY A 69 14.17 -3.91 -39.07
CA GLY A 69 13.19 -3.14 -38.33
C GLY A 69 12.68 -1.94 -39.11
N ARG A 70 13.57 -1.03 -39.50
CA ARG A 70 13.26 0.20 -40.26
C ARG A 70 12.70 -0.08 -41.64
N GLU A 71 13.27 -1.04 -42.36
CA GLU A 71 12.86 -1.36 -43.73
C GLU A 71 11.42 -1.87 -43.80
N ILE A 72 10.98 -2.71 -42.84
CA ILE A 72 9.60 -3.18 -42.81
C ILE A 72 8.61 -2.04 -42.58
N ARG A 73 8.91 -1.11 -41.65
CA ARG A 73 8.02 0.03 -41.40
C ARG A 73 7.93 0.94 -42.62
N LYS A 74 9.08 1.21 -43.25
CA LYS A 74 9.15 2.00 -44.47
C LYS A 74 8.39 1.34 -45.61
N PHE A 75 8.49 0.01 -45.76
CA PHE A 75 7.70 -0.74 -46.73
C PHE A 75 6.21 -0.60 -46.46
N VAL A 76 5.76 -0.86 -45.22
CA VAL A 76 4.34 -0.77 -44.84
C VAL A 76 3.78 0.64 -45.12
N ASP A 77 4.51 1.68 -44.73
CA ASP A 77 4.12 3.09 -44.95
C ASP A 77 4.05 3.48 -46.44
N ILE A 78 5.04 3.07 -47.24
CA ILE A 78 4.97 3.31 -48.70
C ILE A 78 3.83 2.50 -49.32
N SER A 79 3.65 1.26 -48.88
CA SER A 79 2.66 0.34 -49.43
C SER A 79 1.21 0.75 -49.14
N SER A 80 0.96 1.55 -48.10
CA SER A 80 -0.37 2.06 -47.78
C SER A 80 -0.75 3.30 -48.61
N HIS A 81 0.23 4.05 -49.12
CA HIS A 81 -0.01 5.30 -49.86
C HIS A 81 0.20 5.18 -51.38
N LYS A 82 1.15 4.34 -51.84
CA LYS A 82 1.52 4.24 -53.26
C LYS A 82 1.95 2.82 -53.65
N MET A 83 1.23 2.23 -54.60
CA MET A 83 1.60 0.96 -55.24
C MET A 83 2.42 1.20 -56.51
N SER A 84 3.75 1.04 -56.41
CA SER A 84 4.62 0.96 -57.58
C SER A 84 4.83 -0.50 -58.01
N PRO A 85 5.18 -0.78 -59.29
CA PRO A 85 5.47 -2.14 -59.75
C PRO A 85 6.53 -2.87 -58.91
N GLU A 86 7.52 -2.14 -58.40
CA GLU A 86 8.57 -2.66 -57.52
C GLU A 86 8.02 -3.04 -56.14
N VAL A 87 7.17 -2.21 -55.54
CA VAL A 87 6.52 -2.49 -54.25
C VAL A 87 5.55 -3.66 -54.39
N GLU A 88 4.85 -3.78 -55.52
CA GLU A 88 3.98 -4.92 -55.81
C GLU A 88 4.78 -6.23 -56.00
N LYS A 89 5.94 -6.18 -56.67
CA LYS A 89 6.87 -7.31 -56.77
C LYS A 89 7.33 -7.75 -55.38
N THR A 90 7.79 -6.83 -54.54
CA THR A 90 8.20 -7.12 -53.16
C THR A 90 7.02 -7.65 -52.33
N ARG A 91 5.82 -7.10 -52.51
CA ARG A 91 4.59 -7.57 -51.85
C ARG A 91 4.29 -9.03 -52.18
N ARG A 92 4.36 -9.44 -53.45
CA ARG A 92 4.18 -10.85 -53.85
C ARG A 92 5.20 -11.77 -53.21
N GLN A 93 6.45 -11.31 -53.05
CA GLN A 93 7.49 -12.06 -52.34
C GLN A 93 7.18 -12.18 -50.84
N LEU A 94 6.66 -11.13 -50.21
CA LEU A 94 6.24 -11.15 -48.80
C LEU A 94 5.02 -12.05 -48.56
N ASP A 95 4.07 -12.06 -49.50
CA ASP A 95 2.91 -12.95 -49.47
C ASP A 95 3.35 -14.43 -49.53
N ALA A 96 4.37 -14.75 -50.34
CA ALA A 96 4.94 -16.10 -50.40
C ALA A 96 5.63 -16.53 -49.09
N VAL A 97 6.07 -15.58 -48.27
CA VAL A 97 6.66 -15.82 -46.94
C VAL A 97 5.57 -15.85 -45.84
N GLY A 98 4.32 -15.54 -46.19
CA GLY A 98 3.20 -15.50 -45.23
C GLY A 98 3.10 -14.22 -44.41
N PHE A 99 3.77 -13.14 -44.85
CA PHE A 99 3.70 -11.86 -44.15
C PHE A 99 2.28 -11.26 -44.23
N PRO A 100 1.67 -10.88 -43.10
CA PRO A 100 0.29 -10.42 -43.07
C PRO A 100 0.10 -9.09 -43.84
N LYS A 101 -1.13 -8.86 -44.32
CA LYS A 101 -1.50 -7.59 -44.96
C LYS A 101 -1.63 -6.49 -43.91
N ILE A 102 -0.53 -5.80 -43.62
CA ILE A 102 -0.47 -4.70 -42.65
C ILE A 102 -0.57 -3.36 -43.38
N HIS A 103 -1.52 -2.52 -42.96
CA HIS A 103 -1.68 -1.14 -43.45
C HIS A 103 -1.14 -0.10 -42.47
N ASP A 104 -1.21 -0.38 -41.17
CA ASP A 104 -0.62 0.44 -40.11
C ASP A 104 0.17 -0.46 -39.16
N TRP A 105 1.49 -0.22 -39.11
CA TRP A 105 2.39 -0.96 -38.23
C TRP A 105 2.08 -0.74 -36.75
N LYS A 106 1.70 0.48 -36.35
CA LYS A 106 1.42 0.80 -34.95
C LYS A 106 0.18 0.05 -34.47
N ARG A 107 -0.89 0.04 -35.28
CA ARG A 107 -2.10 -0.73 -35.02
C ARG A 107 -1.80 -2.23 -34.94
N PHE A 108 -1.05 -2.78 -35.89
CA PHE A 108 -0.68 -4.19 -35.88
C PHE A 108 0.12 -4.58 -34.62
N GLN A 109 1.11 -3.77 -34.23
CA GLN A 109 1.89 -4.01 -33.01
C GLN A 109 1.02 -3.93 -31.75
N TRP A 110 0.11 -2.96 -31.67
CA TRP A 110 -0.85 -2.84 -30.57
C TRP A 110 -1.71 -4.10 -30.43
N ASP A 111 -2.31 -4.57 -31.54
CA ASP A 111 -3.18 -5.73 -31.56
C ASP A 111 -2.43 -7.01 -31.14
N GLN A 112 -1.24 -7.21 -31.69
CA GLN A 112 -0.46 -8.44 -31.53
C GLN A 112 0.32 -8.52 -30.22
N VAL A 113 0.60 -7.38 -29.57
CA VAL A 113 1.40 -7.34 -28.33
C VAL A 113 0.53 -6.92 -27.14
N SER A 114 0.07 -5.67 -27.11
CA SER A 114 -0.61 -5.12 -25.94
C SER A 114 -2.00 -5.72 -25.75
N LEU A 115 -2.81 -5.70 -26.81
CA LEU A 115 -4.20 -6.17 -26.74
C LEU A 115 -4.28 -7.70 -26.54
N SER A 116 -3.43 -8.46 -27.23
CA SER A 116 -3.33 -9.91 -27.06
C SER A 116 -2.89 -10.31 -25.65
N ALA A 117 -1.89 -9.62 -25.08
CA ALA A 117 -1.43 -9.87 -23.72
C ALA A 117 -2.53 -9.55 -22.70
N LEU A 118 -3.28 -8.46 -22.86
CA LEU A 118 -4.40 -8.12 -21.98
C LEU A 118 -5.55 -9.12 -22.08
N LYS A 119 -5.91 -9.56 -23.29
CA LYS A 119 -6.93 -10.60 -23.50
C LYS A 119 -6.51 -11.93 -22.85
N THR A 120 -5.23 -12.30 -22.97
CA THR A 120 -4.67 -13.50 -22.34
C THR A 120 -4.70 -13.37 -20.82
N TYR A 121 -4.24 -12.24 -20.27
CA TYR A 121 -4.31 -11.97 -18.83
C TYR A 121 -5.75 -12.08 -18.31
N LYS A 122 -6.72 -11.44 -18.98
CA LYS A 122 -8.14 -11.51 -18.61
C LYS A 122 -8.68 -12.94 -18.65
N LYS A 123 -8.26 -13.76 -19.61
CA LYS A 123 -8.66 -15.16 -19.71
C LYS A 123 -8.14 -15.99 -18.53
N ILE A 124 -6.92 -15.72 -18.07
CA ILE A 124 -6.28 -16.44 -16.95
C ILE A 124 -6.84 -15.97 -15.60
N GLU A 125 -6.87 -14.66 -15.38
CA GLU A 125 -7.17 -14.05 -14.08
C GLU A 125 -8.65 -13.65 -13.92
N GLY A 126 -9.43 -13.65 -15.00
CA GLY A 126 -10.83 -13.20 -15.01
C GLY A 126 -11.03 -11.68 -14.98
N HIS A 127 -9.99 -10.91 -14.65
CA HIS A 127 -10.02 -9.44 -14.56
C HIS A 127 -8.78 -8.78 -15.17
N LEU A 128 -8.83 -7.45 -15.36
CA LEU A 128 -7.73 -6.64 -15.92
C LEU A 128 -6.98 -5.82 -14.85
N LEU A 129 -7.03 -6.24 -13.59
CA LEU A 129 -6.25 -5.65 -12.49
C LEU A 129 -4.80 -6.18 -12.49
N VAL A 130 -4.03 -5.79 -13.51
CA VAL A 130 -2.63 -6.21 -13.62
C VAL A 130 -1.78 -5.52 -12.55
N ARG A 131 -1.08 -6.31 -11.73
CA ARG A 131 -0.10 -5.78 -10.74
C ARG A 131 1.06 -5.11 -11.46
N ARG A 132 1.54 -3.97 -10.94
CA ARG A 132 2.62 -3.16 -11.56
C ARG A 132 3.88 -3.97 -11.92
N SER A 133 4.25 -4.94 -11.07
CA SER A 133 5.42 -5.80 -11.22
C SER A 133 5.21 -6.99 -12.17
N PHE A 134 4.00 -7.22 -12.68
CA PHE A 134 3.72 -8.37 -13.53
C PHE A 134 4.46 -8.25 -14.87
N VAL A 135 5.16 -9.33 -15.21
CA VAL A 135 5.89 -9.52 -16.47
C VAL A 135 5.37 -10.80 -17.10
N VAL A 136 5.09 -10.76 -18.40
CA VAL A 136 4.64 -11.94 -19.14
C VAL A 136 5.72 -13.02 -19.08
N PRO A 137 5.41 -14.24 -18.62
CA PRO A 137 6.36 -15.34 -18.53
C PRO A 137 7.00 -15.69 -19.88
N HIS A 138 8.26 -16.10 -19.87
CA HIS A 138 8.91 -16.66 -21.06
C HIS A 138 8.59 -18.15 -21.20
N GLY A 139 8.32 -18.60 -22.43
CA GLY A 139 8.13 -20.02 -22.74
C GLY A 139 6.74 -20.58 -22.41
N ASP A 140 5.85 -19.78 -21.84
CA ASP A 140 4.48 -20.20 -21.55
C ASP A 140 3.64 -20.15 -22.85
N PRO A 141 3.08 -21.30 -23.31
CA PRO A 141 2.33 -21.39 -24.55
C PRO A 141 0.98 -20.69 -24.50
N GLN A 142 0.45 -20.33 -23.32
CA GLN A 142 -0.77 -19.52 -23.22
C GLN A 142 -0.55 -18.10 -23.72
N TRP A 143 0.70 -17.62 -23.69
CA TRP A 143 1.09 -16.30 -24.13
C TRP A 143 1.69 -16.35 -25.53
N MET A 144 1.30 -15.40 -26.37
CA MET A 144 1.93 -15.27 -27.69
C MET A 144 3.42 -14.94 -27.53
N ARG A 145 4.30 -15.60 -28.29
CA ARG A 145 5.75 -15.37 -28.25
C ARG A 145 6.17 -13.89 -28.25
N PRO A 146 5.58 -12.99 -29.06
CA PRO A 146 5.92 -11.57 -29.04
C PRO A 146 5.63 -10.84 -27.72
N THR A 147 4.80 -11.43 -26.86
CA THR A 147 4.43 -10.85 -25.57
C THR A 147 5.37 -11.27 -24.44
N TRP A 148 6.19 -12.31 -24.64
CA TRP A 148 7.08 -12.82 -23.61
C TRP A 148 8.07 -11.75 -23.13
N GLY A 149 8.21 -11.61 -21.80
CA GLY A 149 9.07 -10.60 -21.19
C GLY A 149 8.48 -9.18 -21.18
N LEU A 150 7.26 -8.98 -21.73
CA LEU A 150 6.57 -7.69 -21.65
C LEU A 150 6.25 -7.37 -20.18
N LYS A 151 6.71 -6.19 -19.71
CA LYS A 151 6.35 -5.62 -18.41
C LYS A 151 4.90 -5.12 -18.43
N LEU A 152 3.95 -6.03 -18.60
CA LEU A 152 2.54 -5.73 -18.82
C LEU A 152 1.95 -4.91 -17.68
N GLY A 153 2.36 -5.14 -16.43
CA GLY A 153 1.92 -4.34 -15.29
C GLY A 153 2.28 -2.86 -15.39
N SER A 154 3.54 -2.57 -15.73
CA SER A 154 4.02 -1.20 -15.95
C SER A 154 3.39 -0.57 -17.20
N HIS A 155 3.14 -1.37 -18.23
CA HIS A 155 2.44 -0.93 -19.44
C HIS A 155 0.98 -0.54 -19.15
N VAL A 156 0.25 -1.34 -18.37
CA VAL A 156 -1.14 -1.06 -17.95
C VAL A 156 -1.22 0.22 -17.11
N GLU A 157 -0.27 0.43 -16.20
CA GLU A 157 -0.16 1.69 -15.45
C GLU A 157 0.06 2.88 -16.38
N TYR A 158 0.91 2.73 -17.40
CA TYR A 158 1.10 3.74 -18.44
C TYR A 158 -0.21 4.03 -19.19
N LEU A 159 -0.94 3.00 -19.63
CA LEU A 159 -2.21 3.16 -20.35
C LEU A 159 -3.22 3.96 -19.53
N ARG A 160 -3.40 3.60 -18.24
CA ARG A 160 -4.31 4.33 -17.33
C ARG A 160 -3.93 5.80 -17.20
N ARG A 161 -2.63 6.10 -16.99
CA ARG A 161 -2.13 7.47 -16.81
C ARG A 161 -2.21 8.30 -18.09
N LYS A 162 -2.14 7.67 -19.25
CA LYS A 162 -2.05 8.34 -20.55
C LYS A 162 -3.33 8.25 -21.38
N ARG A 163 -4.47 7.87 -20.77
CA ARG A 163 -5.77 7.74 -21.44
C ARG A 163 -6.06 8.88 -22.43
N GLU A 164 -5.90 10.13 -22.01
CA GLU A 164 -6.21 11.31 -22.82
C GLU A 164 -5.33 11.49 -24.08
N VAL A 165 -4.16 10.85 -24.12
CA VAL A 165 -3.23 10.93 -25.26
C VAL A 165 -3.16 9.63 -26.05
N LEU A 166 -3.95 8.61 -25.68
CA LEU A 166 -4.03 7.38 -26.45
C LEU A 166 -4.83 7.61 -27.74
N PRO A 167 -4.47 6.96 -28.85
CA PRO A 167 -5.31 6.91 -30.03
C PRO A 167 -6.70 6.34 -29.70
N GLU A 168 -7.75 6.90 -30.32
CA GLU A 168 -9.15 6.50 -30.09
C GLU A 168 -9.37 4.99 -30.22
N TYR A 169 -8.75 4.37 -31.23
CA TYR A 169 -8.88 2.93 -31.44
C TYR A 169 -8.33 2.10 -30.27
N GLN A 170 -7.31 2.57 -29.55
CA GLN A 170 -6.77 1.86 -28.39
C GLN A 170 -7.72 1.97 -27.22
N ILE A 171 -8.35 3.13 -27.04
CA ILE A 171 -9.36 3.33 -26.00
C ILE A 171 -10.54 2.40 -26.26
N GLN A 172 -11.06 2.37 -27.50
CA GLN A 172 -12.16 1.49 -27.88
C GLN A 172 -11.80 0.01 -27.67
N ASP A 173 -10.62 -0.45 -28.12
CA ASP A 173 -10.22 -1.85 -27.93
C ASP A 173 -10.11 -2.23 -26.44
N LEU A 174 -9.67 -1.29 -25.60
CA LEU A 174 -9.57 -1.47 -24.16
C LEU A 174 -10.96 -1.51 -23.52
N ASP A 175 -11.87 -0.62 -23.92
CA ASP A 175 -13.25 -0.59 -23.45
C ASP A 175 -13.99 -1.88 -23.84
N ASP A 176 -13.80 -2.38 -25.06
CA ASP A 176 -14.41 -3.62 -25.56
C ASP A 176 -14.00 -4.86 -24.75
N ILE A 177 -12.77 -4.87 -24.22
CA ILE A 177 -12.30 -5.94 -23.33
C ILE A 177 -12.62 -5.67 -21.85
N GLY A 178 -13.34 -4.59 -21.53
CA GLY A 178 -13.70 -4.20 -20.16
C GLY A 178 -12.51 -3.75 -19.33
N PHE A 179 -11.59 -2.98 -19.94
CA PHE A 179 -10.41 -2.47 -19.25
C PHE A 179 -10.78 -1.52 -18.11
N VAL A 180 -10.21 -1.78 -16.95
CA VAL A 180 -10.46 -0.97 -15.76
C VAL A 180 -9.56 0.27 -15.80
N TRP A 181 -10.13 1.41 -16.23
CA TRP A 181 -9.44 2.70 -16.22
C TRP A 181 -9.21 3.24 -14.81
N VAL A 182 -10.26 3.18 -13.98
CA VAL A 182 -10.21 3.65 -12.58
C VAL A 182 -10.32 2.44 -11.66
N VAL A 183 -9.17 2.03 -11.12
CA VAL A 183 -9.07 0.85 -10.25
C VAL A 183 -9.91 0.99 -8.99
N ALA A 184 -10.05 2.20 -8.47
CA ALA A 184 -10.85 2.47 -7.28
C ALA A 184 -12.35 2.24 -7.52
N ASP A 185 -12.88 2.58 -8.70
CA ASP A 185 -14.28 2.34 -9.07
C ASP A 185 -14.54 0.82 -9.13
N TYR A 186 -13.67 0.06 -9.83
CA TYR A 186 -13.80 -1.40 -9.88
C TYR A 186 -13.69 -2.05 -8.50
N ASN A 187 -12.70 -1.65 -7.70
CA ASN A 187 -12.54 -2.19 -6.34
C ASN A 187 -13.75 -1.88 -5.46
N TRP A 188 -14.46 -0.79 -5.71
CA TRP A 188 -15.65 -0.44 -4.97
C TRP A 188 -16.89 -1.19 -5.48
N ASP A 189 -17.21 -1.01 -6.77
CA ASP A 189 -18.46 -1.45 -7.39
C ASP A 189 -18.50 -2.96 -7.66
N VAL A 190 -17.36 -3.54 -8.05
CA VAL A 190 -17.27 -4.94 -8.48
C VAL A 190 -16.76 -5.84 -7.36
N MET A 191 -15.92 -5.31 -6.47
CA MET A 191 -15.31 -6.11 -5.39
C MET A 191 -15.95 -5.83 -4.03
N PHE A 192 -15.81 -4.61 -3.52
CA PHE A 192 -16.19 -4.28 -2.14
C PHE A 192 -17.69 -4.38 -1.88
N MET A 193 -18.54 -3.67 -2.63
CA MET A 193 -19.98 -3.65 -2.37
C MET A 193 -20.61 -5.04 -2.50
N PRO A 194 -20.34 -5.83 -3.57
CA PRO A 194 -20.86 -7.20 -3.65
C PRO A 194 -20.33 -8.10 -2.53
N ALA A 195 -19.04 -7.99 -2.16
CA ALA A 195 -18.48 -8.80 -1.08
C ALA A 195 -19.08 -8.44 0.28
N LEU A 196 -19.34 -7.16 0.54
CA LEU A 196 -19.96 -6.68 1.77
C LEU A 196 -21.42 -7.15 1.89
N ARG A 197 -22.21 -7.07 0.81
CA ARG A 197 -23.59 -7.59 0.77
C ARG A 197 -23.62 -9.08 1.10
N GLN A 198 -22.74 -9.85 0.46
CA GLN A 198 -22.68 -11.30 0.67
C GLN A 198 -22.20 -11.64 2.08
N TYR A 199 -21.25 -10.87 2.63
CA TYR A 199 -20.82 -11.01 4.01
C TYR A 199 -21.99 -10.75 4.97
N GLN A 200 -22.72 -9.67 4.78
CA GLN A 200 -23.89 -9.34 5.60
C GLN A 200 -24.95 -10.45 5.53
N GLU A 201 -25.19 -11.05 4.37
CA GLU A 201 -26.14 -12.16 4.22
C GLU A 201 -25.70 -13.41 5.00
N PHE A 202 -24.39 -13.69 5.06
CA PHE A 202 -23.86 -14.85 5.77
C PHE A 202 -23.77 -14.66 7.29
N TYR A 203 -23.37 -13.48 7.74
CA TYR A 203 -23.06 -13.21 9.15
C TYR A 203 -24.11 -12.35 9.86
N GLY A 204 -25.05 -11.76 9.13
CA GLY A 204 -26.08 -10.86 9.66
C GLY A 204 -25.57 -9.47 10.06
N HIS A 205 -24.27 -9.19 9.90
CA HIS A 205 -23.64 -7.93 10.25
C HIS A 205 -22.50 -7.57 9.29
N CYS A 206 -22.06 -6.31 9.32
CA CYS A 206 -20.95 -5.81 8.50
C CYS A 206 -19.62 -5.61 9.26
N ASP A 207 -19.51 -6.16 10.47
CA ASP A 207 -18.25 -6.20 11.21
C ASP A 207 -17.30 -7.28 10.69
N VAL A 208 -16.53 -6.90 9.67
CA VAL A 208 -15.56 -7.75 9.01
C VAL A 208 -14.21 -7.73 9.74
N PRO A 209 -13.68 -8.88 10.20
CA PRO A 209 -12.34 -8.97 10.77
C PRO A 209 -11.26 -8.47 9.81
N GLN A 210 -10.25 -7.76 10.30
CA GLN A 210 -9.20 -7.15 9.45
C GLN A 210 -8.49 -8.16 8.53
N LYS A 211 -8.31 -9.40 8.99
CA LYS A 211 -7.63 -10.47 8.26
C LYS A 211 -8.53 -11.26 7.30
N PHE A 212 -9.84 -11.01 7.31
CA PHE A 212 -10.81 -11.77 6.52
C PHE A 212 -10.52 -11.65 5.01
N VAL A 213 -10.43 -12.81 4.36
CA VAL A 213 -10.23 -12.94 2.91
C VAL A 213 -11.34 -13.80 2.34
N VAL A 214 -12.02 -13.26 1.33
CA VAL A 214 -13.18 -13.91 0.71
C VAL A 214 -12.77 -15.29 0.15
N GLY A 215 -13.38 -16.35 0.68
CA GLY A 215 -13.20 -17.72 0.19
C GLY A 215 -11.89 -18.40 0.58
N GLU A 216 -11.12 -17.87 1.52
CA GLU A 216 -9.95 -18.56 2.13
C GLU A 216 -10.25 -19.18 3.50
N ASP A 217 -11.26 -18.70 4.22
CA ASP A 217 -11.58 -19.20 5.56
C ASP A 217 -12.35 -20.55 5.48
N GLU A 218 -11.77 -21.62 6.03
CA GLU A 218 -12.39 -22.96 6.16
C GLU A 218 -13.25 -23.11 7.43
N ASP A 219 -13.27 -22.09 8.30
CA ASP A 219 -13.96 -22.17 9.59
C ASP A 219 -15.49 -22.11 9.43
N GLU A 220 -16.10 -23.21 9.89
CA GLU A 220 -17.51 -23.44 10.24
C GLU A 220 -18.58 -22.83 9.30
N GLY A 221 -18.90 -23.55 8.21
CA GLY A 221 -20.22 -23.50 7.57
C GLY A 221 -20.35 -22.72 6.25
N HIS A 222 -19.32 -21.95 5.86
CA HIS A 222 -19.35 -21.09 4.67
C HIS A 222 -18.30 -21.48 3.64
N ALA A 223 -18.50 -22.65 3.01
CA ALA A 223 -17.62 -23.16 1.95
C ALA A 223 -17.33 -22.10 0.87
N ALA A 224 -16.09 -22.07 0.37
CA ALA A 224 -15.62 -21.18 -0.71
C ALA A 224 -16.52 -21.19 -1.96
N ASP A 225 -17.33 -22.24 -2.14
CA ASP A 225 -18.33 -22.37 -3.20
C ASP A 225 -19.56 -21.47 -3.08
N LYS A 226 -19.82 -20.91 -1.90
CA LYS A 226 -20.89 -19.91 -1.73
C LYS A 226 -20.47 -18.51 -2.18
N TRP A 227 -19.17 -18.24 -2.31
CA TRP A 227 -18.67 -16.95 -2.78
C TRP A 227 -18.55 -16.91 -4.32
N PRO A 228 -19.01 -15.82 -4.98
CA PRO A 228 -18.78 -15.62 -6.40
C PRO A 228 -17.29 -15.72 -6.76
N LYS A 229 -16.97 -16.44 -7.84
CA LYS A 229 -15.57 -16.71 -8.25
C LYS A 229 -14.72 -15.44 -8.37
N GLY A 230 -15.31 -14.35 -8.86
CA GLY A 230 -14.62 -13.07 -9.03
C GLY A 230 -14.25 -12.36 -7.71
N LEU A 231 -14.86 -12.74 -6.58
CA LEU A 231 -14.58 -12.15 -5.28
C LEU A 231 -13.56 -12.96 -4.47
N ARG A 232 -13.28 -14.21 -4.85
CA ARG A 232 -12.36 -15.09 -4.11
C ARG A 232 -10.96 -14.47 -4.04
N GLY A 233 -10.33 -14.55 -2.86
CA GLY A 233 -9.04 -13.92 -2.57
C GLY A 233 -9.10 -12.41 -2.31
N PHE A 234 -10.29 -11.77 -2.39
CA PHE A 234 -10.42 -10.36 -2.05
C PHE A 234 -10.31 -10.16 -0.53
N ARG A 235 -9.37 -9.33 -0.11
CA ARG A 235 -9.15 -8.97 1.30
C ARG A 235 -10.19 -7.96 1.78
N LEU A 236 -11.43 -8.39 1.91
CA LEU A 236 -12.56 -7.55 2.33
C LEU A 236 -12.28 -6.89 3.69
N GLY A 237 -11.74 -7.62 4.66
CA GLY A 237 -11.39 -7.07 5.98
C GLY A 237 -10.35 -5.94 5.91
N GLY A 238 -9.32 -6.13 5.07
CA GLY A 238 -8.32 -5.10 4.82
C GLY A 238 -8.91 -3.87 4.13
N MET A 239 -9.88 -4.05 3.23
CA MET A 239 -10.59 -2.95 2.58
C MET A 239 -11.47 -2.18 3.55
N VAL A 240 -12.28 -2.87 4.37
CA VAL A 240 -13.11 -2.26 5.42
C VAL A 240 -12.24 -1.40 6.34
N ASN A 241 -11.11 -1.94 6.81
CA ASN A 241 -10.20 -1.18 7.66
C ASN A 241 -9.64 0.06 6.96
N ARG A 242 -9.30 -0.01 5.67
CA ARG A 242 -8.84 1.16 4.89
C ARG A 242 -9.94 2.20 4.70
N ILE A 243 -11.18 1.78 4.47
CA ILE A 243 -12.33 2.68 4.33
C ILE A 243 -12.58 3.42 5.66
N ARG A 244 -12.50 2.71 6.79
CA ARG A 244 -12.67 3.29 8.13
C ARG A 244 -11.48 4.20 8.54
N ALA A 245 -10.26 3.91 8.07
CA ALA A 245 -9.06 4.64 8.47
C ALA A 245 -8.65 5.81 7.54
N ILE A 246 -9.06 5.80 6.26
CA ILE A 246 -8.54 6.72 5.24
C ILE A 246 -9.69 7.38 4.48
N SER A 247 -9.66 8.71 4.38
CA SER A 247 -10.63 9.51 3.61
C SER A 247 -10.59 9.28 2.10
N ALA A 248 -9.65 8.48 1.58
CA ALA A 248 -9.48 8.18 0.16
C ALA A 248 -10.73 7.54 -0.48
N PHE A 249 -11.60 6.92 0.34
CA PHE A 249 -12.86 6.33 -0.11
C PHE A 249 -14.09 7.21 0.16
N SER A 250 -13.93 8.42 0.73
CA SER A 250 -15.07 9.28 1.13
C SER A 250 -16.04 9.49 -0.02
N LYS A 251 -15.56 9.81 -1.22
CA LYS A 251 -16.42 10.02 -2.39
C LYS A 251 -17.31 8.82 -2.72
N TYR A 252 -16.84 7.60 -2.49
CA TYR A 252 -17.60 6.38 -2.76
C TYR A 252 -18.58 6.09 -1.63
N VAL A 253 -18.14 6.28 -0.39
CA VAL A 253 -19.00 6.17 0.78
C VAL A 253 -20.14 7.18 0.70
N ASP A 254 -19.86 8.42 0.31
CA ASP A 254 -20.88 9.45 0.17
C ASP A 254 -21.88 9.12 -0.95
N ARG A 255 -21.39 8.55 -2.07
CA ARG A 255 -22.23 8.10 -3.19
C ARG A 255 -23.18 6.97 -2.78
N ASP A 256 -22.67 5.98 -2.03
CA ASP A 256 -23.42 4.75 -1.70
C ASP A 256 -23.89 4.70 -0.24
N ARG A 257 -23.89 5.86 0.43
CA ARG A 257 -24.20 6.01 1.87
C ARG A 257 -25.45 5.27 2.30
N LYS A 258 -26.54 5.47 1.56
CA LYS A 258 -27.85 4.90 1.88
C LYS A 258 -27.81 3.37 1.89
N GLU A 259 -27.14 2.78 0.91
CA GLU A 259 -27.02 1.32 0.83
C GLU A 259 -26.12 0.78 1.95
N LEU A 260 -25.03 1.46 2.25
CA LEU A 260 -24.16 1.10 3.38
C LEU A 260 -24.93 1.13 4.71
N GLU A 261 -25.77 2.14 4.92
CA GLU A 261 -26.64 2.25 6.10
C GLU A 261 -27.69 1.13 6.14
N GLU A 262 -28.32 0.79 5.01
CA GLU A 262 -29.27 -0.34 4.90
C GLU A 262 -28.60 -1.69 5.20
N LEU A 263 -27.33 -1.86 4.82
CA LEU A 263 -26.52 -3.04 5.14
C LEU A 263 -26.02 -3.05 6.60
N GLY A 264 -26.20 -1.97 7.36
CA GLY A 264 -25.64 -1.83 8.70
C GLY A 264 -24.12 -1.64 8.72
N PHE A 265 -23.52 -1.19 7.61
CA PHE A 265 -22.11 -0.81 7.54
C PHE A 265 -21.92 0.66 7.93
N TYR A 266 -21.78 0.90 9.23
CA TYR A 266 -21.47 2.22 9.74
C TYR A 266 -19.96 2.48 9.71
N LEU A 267 -19.55 3.61 9.12
CA LEU A 267 -18.14 4.04 9.08
C LEU A 267 -17.54 4.18 10.48
N ASN A 268 -18.36 4.58 11.44
CA ASN A 268 -18.05 4.66 12.85
C ASN A 268 -18.94 3.68 13.62
N THR A 269 -18.57 2.40 13.63
CA THR A 269 -18.98 1.46 14.69
C THR A 269 -18.53 1.90 16.08
N ASN A 270 -17.72 2.97 16.16
CA ASN A 270 -17.24 3.55 17.38
C ASN A 270 -18.34 4.16 18.23
N ASP A 271 -19.43 4.70 17.66
CA ASP A 271 -20.54 5.23 18.47
C ASP A 271 -21.27 4.11 19.21
N GLN A 272 -21.68 3.08 18.48
CA GLN A 272 -22.31 1.89 19.07
C GLN A 272 -21.38 1.18 20.05
N LYS A 273 -20.12 0.95 19.66
CA LYS A 273 -19.11 0.35 20.55
C LYS A 273 -18.88 1.20 21.79
N TRP A 274 -18.87 2.53 21.66
CA TRP A 274 -18.73 3.43 22.79
C TRP A 274 -19.91 3.34 23.75
N GLU A 275 -21.13 3.40 23.23
CA GLU A 275 -22.37 3.39 24.01
C GLU A 275 -22.68 2.03 24.64
N GLU A 276 -22.47 0.92 23.90
CA GLU A 276 -22.86 -0.41 24.35
C GLU A 276 -21.76 -1.14 25.14
N THR A 277 -20.49 -0.75 24.97
CA THR A 277 -19.35 -1.49 25.55
C THR A 277 -18.38 -0.62 26.33
N ILE A 278 -17.82 0.44 25.75
CA ILE A 278 -16.68 1.15 26.38
C ILE A 278 -17.14 2.02 27.56
N LEU A 279 -18.17 2.85 27.36
CA LEU A 279 -18.68 3.74 28.39
C LEU A 279 -19.29 2.96 29.57
N PRO A 280 -20.15 1.94 29.37
CA PRO A 280 -20.66 1.11 30.48
C PRO A 280 -19.54 0.37 31.24
N ALA A 281 -18.46 -0.01 30.57
CA ALA A 281 -17.31 -0.62 31.23
C ALA A 281 -16.53 0.39 32.09
N PHE A 282 -16.35 1.63 31.64
CA PHE A 282 -15.75 2.68 32.48
C PHE A 282 -16.63 3.01 33.70
N GLU A 283 -17.95 3.15 33.51
CA GLU A 283 -18.91 3.36 34.60
C GLU A 283 -18.88 2.22 35.62
N THR A 284 -18.82 0.96 35.14
CA THR A 284 -18.74 -0.21 36.02
C THR A 284 -17.39 -0.27 36.75
N TYR A 285 -16.29 0.06 36.07
CA TYR A 285 -14.97 0.12 36.70
C TYR A 285 -14.96 1.12 37.86
N HIS A 286 -15.44 2.34 37.63
CA HIS A 286 -15.56 3.37 38.66
C HIS A 286 -16.42 2.89 39.84
N ARG A 287 -17.56 2.25 39.56
CA ARG A 287 -18.42 1.71 40.62
C ARG A 287 -17.74 0.64 41.48
N VAL A 288 -16.86 -0.18 40.89
CA VAL A 288 -16.18 -1.29 41.58
C VAL A 288 -14.93 -0.81 42.32
N TYR A 289 -14.13 0.06 41.71
CA TYR A 289 -12.80 0.43 42.21
C TYR A 289 -12.71 1.87 42.74
N GLY A 290 -13.76 2.68 42.60
CA GLY A 290 -13.84 4.05 43.10
C GLY A 290 -13.15 5.10 42.23
N ASP A 291 -12.06 4.75 41.54
CA ASP A 291 -11.38 5.61 40.56
C ASP A 291 -11.40 5.01 39.15
N CYS A 292 -11.02 5.79 38.13
CA CYS A 292 -10.79 5.32 36.76
C CYS A 292 -9.29 5.21 36.41
N SER A 293 -8.46 4.80 37.37
CA SER A 293 -7.04 4.52 37.17
C SER A 293 -6.83 3.09 36.65
N ILE A 294 -7.33 2.84 35.44
CA ILE A 294 -7.40 1.49 34.87
C ILE A 294 -6.00 0.98 34.48
N PRO A 295 -5.52 -0.16 35.04
CA PRO A 295 -4.25 -0.77 34.67
C PRO A 295 -4.22 -1.14 33.19
N THR A 296 -3.09 -0.94 32.50
CA THR A 296 -2.99 -1.17 31.05
C THR A 296 -3.38 -2.59 30.61
N LEU A 297 -3.11 -3.59 31.45
CA LEU A 297 -3.42 -5.00 31.16
C LEU A 297 -4.79 -5.45 31.69
N PHE A 298 -5.60 -4.53 32.23
CA PHE A 298 -6.91 -4.87 32.77
C PHE A 298 -7.85 -5.34 31.65
N VAL A 299 -8.44 -6.51 31.88
CA VAL A 299 -9.46 -7.15 31.04
C VAL A 299 -10.72 -7.28 31.88
N VAL A 300 -11.87 -6.91 31.32
CA VAL A 300 -13.14 -6.98 32.02
C VAL A 300 -13.48 -8.44 32.36
N PRO A 301 -13.71 -8.78 33.64
CA PRO A 301 -14.14 -10.11 34.07
C PRO A 301 -15.48 -10.53 33.47
N GLU A 302 -15.65 -11.84 33.24
CA GLU A 302 -16.90 -12.43 32.72
C GLU A 302 -17.91 -12.73 33.85
N GLU A 303 -18.08 -11.78 34.76
CA GLU A 303 -18.93 -11.94 35.94
C GLU A 303 -19.61 -10.64 36.35
N GLY A 304 -20.66 -10.73 37.16
CA GLY A 304 -21.31 -9.55 37.74
C GLY A 304 -20.30 -8.79 38.64
N PRO A 305 -20.31 -7.44 38.63
CA PRO A 305 -21.37 -6.55 38.17
C PRO A 305 -21.19 -6.04 36.72
N TRP A 306 -20.31 -6.64 35.92
CA TRP A 306 -20.01 -6.23 34.56
C TRP A 306 -21.12 -6.64 33.58
N PRO A 307 -21.62 -5.72 32.72
CA PRO A 307 -22.57 -6.09 31.68
C PRO A 307 -21.94 -7.10 30.71
N GLN A 308 -22.71 -8.07 30.23
CA GLN A 308 -22.22 -9.12 29.32
C GLN A 308 -21.59 -8.57 28.03
N SER A 309 -22.07 -7.42 27.54
CA SER A 309 -21.50 -6.74 26.37
C SER A 309 -20.07 -6.24 26.59
N THR A 310 -19.63 -6.15 27.84
CA THR A 310 -18.31 -5.64 28.23
C THR A 310 -17.30 -6.76 28.52
N TRP A 311 -17.74 -8.01 28.62
CA TRP A 311 -16.90 -9.13 29.03
C TRP A 311 -15.72 -9.36 28.09
N GLY A 312 -14.53 -9.61 28.65
CA GLY A 312 -13.32 -9.92 27.89
C GLY A 312 -12.68 -8.72 27.16
N ILE A 313 -13.26 -7.52 27.23
CA ILE A 313 -12.66 -6.35 26.57
C ILE A 313 -11.40 -5.92 27.34
N ARG A 314 -10.34 -5.56 26.60
CA ARG A 314 -9.09 -5.02 27.14
C ARG A 314 -9.23 -3.55 27.52
N LEU A 315 -10.07 -3.26 28.49
CA LEU A 315 -10.45 -1.90 28.90
C LEU A 315 -9.23 -1.03 29.25
N GLY A 316 -8.21 -1.62 29.87
CA GLY A 316 -6.95 -0.93 30.16
C GLY A 316 -6.19 -0.44 28.93
N TYR A 317 -6.16 -1.25 27.87
CA TYR A 317 -5.54 -0.90 26.60
C TYR A 317 -6.33 0.17 25.86
N ILE A 318 -7.66 0.09 25.92
CA ILE A 318 -8.56 1.09 25.35
C ILE A 318 -8.35 2.45 26.02
N ALA A 319 -8.35 2.50 27.36
CA ALA A 319 -8.08 3.71 28.12
C ALA A 319 -6.71 4.31 27.79
N GLN A 320 -5.67 3.47 27.65
CA GLN A 320 -4.33 3.93 27.26
C GLN A 320 -4.32 4.58 25.87
N ASN A 321 -5.02 4.00 24.89
CA ASN A 321 -5.06 4.56 23.54
C ASN A 321 -5.86 5.86 23.47
N ILE A 322 -6.95 5.98 24.23
CA ILE A 322 -7.70 7.25 24.35
C ILE A 322 -6.76 8.35 24.86
N ARG A 323 -5.99 8.07 25.93
CA ARG A 323 -5.03 9.03 26.52
C ARG A 323 -3.89 9.42 25.57
N ASN A 324 -3.29 8.44 24.90
CA ASN A 324 -2.03 8.64 24.18
C ASN A 324 -2.21 8.99 22.69
N ARG A 325 -3.31 8.55 22.07
CA ARG A 325 -3.56 8.68 20.62
C ARG A 325 -4.82 9.48 20.29
N GLY A 326 -5.71 9.69 21.26
CA GLY A 326 -7.01 10.32 21.02
C GLY A 326 -8.01 9.39 20.32
N ASP A 327 -7.91 8.08 20.54
CA ASP A 327 -8.94 7.14 20.06
C ASP A 327 -10.32 7.56 20.59
N PHE A 328 -11.38 7.31 19.81
CA PHE A 328 -12.75 7.71 20.14
C PHE A 328 -12.95 9.23 20.37
N PHE A 329 -12.07 10.09 19.84
CA PHE A 329 -12.09 11.55 20.06
C PHE A 329 -13.48 12.18 20.03
N ARG A 330 -14.33 11.84 19.05
CA ARG A 330 -15.68 12.43 18.92
C ARG A 330 -16.61 12.00 20.05
N GLN A 331 -16.58 10.72 20.41
CA GLN A 331 -17.40 10.17 21.48
C GLN A 331 -16.93 10.68 22.84
N VAL A 332 -15.61 10.70 23.03
CA VAL A 332 -14.93 11.26 24.19
C VAL A 332 -15.26 12.74 24.39
N ALA A 333 -15.27 13.54 23.32
CA ALA A 333 -15.66 14.95 23.39
C ALA A 333 -17.17 15.13 23.69
N ARG A 334 -18.03 14.26 23.14
CA ARG A 334 -19.48 14.28 23.36
C ARG A 334 -19.84 13.90 24.80
N ASP A 335 -19.20 12.89 25.35
CA ASP A 335 -19.45 12.33 26.68
C ASP A 335 -18.40 12.79 27.72
N PHE A 336 -17.72 13.92 27.46
CA PHE A 336 -16.64 14.43 28.30
C PHE A 336 -17.09 14.63 29.75
N ASP A 337 -18.24 15.26 29.97
CA ASP A 337 -18.79 15.50 31.30
C ASP A 337 -19.05 14.20 32.07
N LYS A 338 -19.44 13.12 31.38
CA LYS A 338 -19.62 11.80 32.00
C LYS A 338 -18.29 11.20 32.41
N LEU A 339 -17.28 11.31 31.56
CA LEU A 339 -15.91 10.84 31.84
C LEU A 339 -15.28 11.61 33.00
N GLU A 340 -15.50 12.92 33.07
CA GLU A 340 -15.08 13.75 34.20
C GLU A 340 -15.80 13.32 35.50
N HIS A 341 -17.12 13.09 35.44
CA HIS A 341 -17.91 12.66 36.58
C HIS A 341 -17.46 11.32 37.19
N ILE A 342 -17.07 10.35 36.35
CA ILE A 342 -16.54 9.06 36.81
C ILE A 342 -15.04 9.10 37.15
N GLY A 343 -14.42 10.29 37.12
CA GLY A 343 -13.02 10.49 37.47
C GLY A 343 -12.03 9.89 36.47
N PHE A 344 -12.34 9.89 35.16
CA PHE A 344 -11.46 9.35 34.14
C PHE A 344 -10.11 10.07 34.13
N VAL A 345 -9.05 9.35 34.45
CA VAL A 345 -7.70 9.91 34.52
C VAL A 345 -7.16 10.15 33.11
N TRP A 346 -7.12 11.40 32.66
CA TRP A 346 -6.57 11.78 31.36
C TRP A 346 -5.04 11.73 31.31
N ASN A 347 -4.39 12.13 32.41
CA ASN A 347 -2.95 12.11 32.55
C ASN A 347 -2.55 11.24 33.75
N LEU A 348 -2.19 9.98 33.45
CA LEU A 348 -1.75 9.03 34.48
C LEU A 348 -0.50 9.50 35.23
N THR A 349 0.38 10.24 34.57
CA THR A 349 1.61 10.74 35.19
C THR A 349 1.29 11.85 36.19
N ALA A 350 0.39 12.77 35.83
CA ALA A 350 -0.11 13.81 36.72
C ALA A 350 -0.82 13.20 37.95
N ALA A 351 -1.75 12.27 37.74
CA ALA A 351 -2.48 11.63 38.85
C ALA A 351 -1.56 10.82 39.77
N LYS A 352 -0.59 10.09 39.21
CA LYS A 352 0.44 9.40 40.02
C LYS A 352 1.27 10.37 40.84
N TRP A 353 1.59 11.53 40.28
CA TRP A 353 2.34 12.56 40.97
C TRP A 353 1.53 13.14 42.13
N GLU A 354 0.32 13.62 41.84
CA GLU A 354 -0.55 14.32 42.79
C GLU A 354 -1.08 13.42 43.91
N HIS A 355 -1.55 12.21 43.60
CA HIS A 355 -2.20 11.33 44.58
C HIS A 355 -1.28 10.22 45.12
N GLY A 356 -0.15 9.96 44.45
CA GLY A 356 0.80 8.92 44.86
C GLY A 356 2.10 9.52 45.40
N VAL A 357 2.87 10.18 44.55
CA VAL A 357 4.23 10.65 44.85
C VAL A 357 4.24 11.73 45.92
N ILE A 358 3.48 12.81 45.74
CA ILE A 358 3.47 13.94 46.69
C ILE A 358 3.00 13.49 48.10
N PRO A 359 1.90 12.71 48.24
CA PRO A 359 1.52 12.16 49.53
C PRO A 359 2.58 11.22 50.12
N ALA A 360 3.25 10.38 49.30
CA ALA A 360 4.33 9.54 49.78
C ALA A 360 5.52 10.35 50.32
N LEU A 361 5.97 11.37 49.60
CA LEU A 361 7.05 12.27 50.04
C LEU A 361 6.66 13.00 51.34
N THR A 362 5.42 13.49 51.40
CA THR A 362 4.88 14.15 52.59
C THR A 362 4.87 13.20 53.78
N THR A 363 4.33 11.98 53.63
CA THR A 363 4.31 10.97 54.68
C THR A 363 5.71 10.54 55.10
N TYR A 364 6.65 10.43 54.16
CA TYR A 364 8.05 10.11 54.47
C TYR A 364 8.68 11.18 55.37
N VAL A 365 8.56 12.46 55.00
CA VAL A 365 9.12 13.56 55.78
C VAL A 365 8.47 13.63 57.16
N LEU A 366 7.15 13.38 57.26
CA LEU A 366 6.45 13.32 58.54
C LEU A 366 6.91 12.14 59.41
N ALA A 367 7.20 10.98 58.81
CA ALA A 367 7.59 9.78 59.54
C ALA A 367 9.07 9.77 59.97
N PHE A 368 9.98 10.27 59.13
CA PHE A 368 11.43 10.19 59.33
C PHE A 368 12.10 11.53 59.66
N GLY A 369 11.38 12.65 59.51
CA GLY A 369 11.84 13.99 59.90
C GLY A 369 12.86 14.64 58.96
N ASN A 370 13.16 14.02 57.81
CA ASN A 370 14.07 14.56 56.80
C ASN A 370 13.69 14.08 55.37
N ALA A 371 14.32 14.66 54.36
CA ALA A 371 14.09 14.36 52.94
C ALA A 371 15.11 13.36 52.34
N ASP A 372 15.94 12.74 53.17
CA ASP A 372 16.97 11.79 52.72
C ASP A 372 16.36 10.39 52.58
N VAL A 373 15.76 10.11 51.41
CA VAL A 373 15.11 8.83 51.11
C VAL A 373 16.15 7.81 50.62
N PRO A 374 16.34 6.65 51.31
CA PRO A 374 17.23 5.59 50.85
C PRO A 374 16.85 5.08 49.46
N ALA A 375 17.83 4.77 48.62
CA ALA A 375 17.59 4.40 47.21
C ALA A 375 16.73 3.13 47.04
N ASP A 376 16.78 2.21 47.99
CA ASP A 376 16.02 0.96 48.02
C ASP A 376 14.65 1.09 48.72
N PHE A 377 14.31 2.28 49.24
CA PHE A 377 13.07 2.49 49.97
C PHE A 377 11.84 2.30 49.07
N VAL A 378 10.97 1.40 49.50
CA VAL A 378 9.67 1.12 48.89
C VAL A 378 8.58 1.44 49.90
N VAL A 379 7.58 2.21 49.48
CA VAL A 379 6.47 2.63 50.35
C VAL A 379 5.74 1.41 50.90
N PRO A 380 5.69 1.23 52.24
CA PRO A 380 4.99 0.11 52.88
C PRO A 380 3.48 0.10 52.59
N SER A 381 2.86 -1.06 52.78
CA SER A 381 1.40 -1.23 52.61
C SER A 381 0.59 -0.92 53.88
N GLU A 382 1.25 -0.46 54.94
CA GLU A 382 0.64 -0.19 56.26
C GLU A 382 0.43 1.33 56.47
N ASP A 383 -0.40 1.69 57.45
CA ASP A 383 -0.55 3.09 57.85
C ASP A 383 0.78 3.64 58.43
N PRO A 384 1.14 4.92 58.23
CA PRO A 384 0.31 6.02 57.71
C PRO A 384 0.37 6.24 56.18
N TRP A 385 0.78 5.23 55.40
CA TRP A 385 1.03 5.40 53.96
C TRP A 385 -0.27 5.37 53.13
N PRO A 386 -0.55 6.41 52.31
CA PRO A 386 -1.72 6.45 51.43
C PRO A 386 -1.79 5.25 50.49
N GLU A 387 -2.99 4.74 50.22
CA GLU A 387 -3.16 3.51 49.41
C GLU A 387 -2.55 3.64 48.01
N ALA A 388 -2.71 4.80 47.37
CA ALA A 388 -2.17 5.11 46.05
C ALA A 388 -0.63 5.18 46.02
N SER A 389 0.02 5.28 47.18
CA SER A 389 1.48 5.30 47.30
C SER A 389 2.09 3.93 47.61
N ARG A 390 1.30 2.94 48.03
CA ARG A 390 1.79 1.62 48.49
C ARG A 390 2.55 0.89 47.37
N GLY A 391 3.73 0.38 47.68
CA GLY A 391 4.62 -0.28 46.71
C GLY A 391 5.37 0.65 45.76
N LEU A 392 5.21 1.98 45.89
CA LEU A 392 5.99 2.95 45.14
C LEU A 392 7.46 2.86 45.56
N LYS A 393 8.35 2.68 44.58
CA LYS A 393 9.80 2.75 44.80
C LYS A 393 10.25 4.21 44.96
N LEU A 394 9.85 4.81 46.08
CA LEU A 394 10.09 6.22 46.37
C LEU A 394 11.59 6.53 46.47
N GLY A 395 12.40 5.58 46.94
CA GLY A 395 13.86 5.66 46.93
C GLY A 395 14.46 5.83 45.54
N GLU A 396 14.12 4.94 44.60
CA GLU A 396 14.55 5.05 43.20
C GLU A 396 14.08 6.38 42.59
N LEU A 397 12.89 6.86 42.95
CA LEU A 397 12.38 8.13 42.45
C LEU A 397 13.15 9.33 43.03
N ALA A 398 13.49 9.32 44.32
CA ALA A 398 14.19 10.43 44.96
C ALA A 398 15.65 10.54 44.51
N THR A 399 16.34 9.41 44.35
CA THR A 399 17.79 9.38 44.09
C THR A 399 18.14 9.37 42.60
N ASN A 400 17.30 8.78 41.73
CA ASN A 400 17.62 8.60 40.32
C ASN A 400 17.05 9.72 39.42
N PRO A 401 17.89 10.59 38.82
CA PRO A 401 17.43 11.68 37.95
C PRO A 401 16.63 11.20 36.72
N VAL A 402 16.97 10.03 36.17
CA VAL A 402 16.29 9.44 35.01
C VAL A 402 14.85 9.04 35.35
N ARG A 403 14.60 8.57 36.58
CA ARG A 403 13.26 8.28 37.07
C ARG A 403 12.46 9.58 37.28
N ARG A 404 13.10 10.63 37.78
CA ARG A 404 12.49 11.97 37.99
C ARG A 404 12.12 12.68 36.69
N LYS A 405 12.86 12.44 35.60
CA LYS A 405 12.59 13.04 34.27
C LYS A 405 11.13 12.85 33.82
N ARG A 406 10.51 11.73 34.15
CA ARG A 406 9.10 11.45 33.80
C ARG A 406 8.11 12.39 34.48
N PHE A 407 8.53 13.08 35.53
CA PHE A 407 7.72 14.02 36.30
C PHE A 407 8.27 15.45 36.24
N ALA A 408 9.20 15.76 35.31
CA ALA A 408 9.90 17.05 35.27
C ALA A 408 8.94 18.26 35.26
N ASP A 409 7.88 18.23 34.46
CA ASP A 409 6.89 19.30 34.40
C ASP A 409 6.17 19.49 35.75
N PHE A 410 5.85 18.40 36.44
CA PHE A 410 5.18 18.45 37.74
C PHE A 410 6.12 18.85 38.88
N ILE A 411 7.40 18.47 38.81
CA ILE A 411 8.44 18.94 39.72
C ILE A 411 8.56 20.46 39.66
N GLU A 412 8.47 21.06 38.47
CA GLU A 412 8.50 22.51 38.31
C GLU A 412 7.21 23.19 38.80
N ILE A 413 6.04 22.59 38.52
CA ILE A 413 4.75 23.10 38.99
C ILE A 413 4.70 23.11 40.53
N ASP A 414 5.09 22.00 41.18
CA ASP A 414 5.00 21.81 42.63
C ASP A 414 6.31 22.12 43.38
N ARG A 415 7.25 22.83 42.74
CA ARG A 415 8.59 23.14 43.28
C ARG A 415 8.54 23.79 44.66
N VAL A 416 7.57 24.66 44.89
CA VAL A 416 7.38 25.34 46.19
C VAL A 416 7.01 24.34 47.28
N GLN A 417 6.12 23.39 46.98
CA GLN A 417 5.72 22.34 47.92
C GLN A 417 6.86 21.36 48.19
N LEU A 418 7.60 20.96 47.15
CA LEU A 418 8.77 20.09 47.28
C LEU A 418 9.86 20.74 48.15
N ASN A 419 10.18 22.01 47.90
CA ASN A 419 11.15 22.75 48.71
C ASN A 419 10.71 22.86 50.18
N ALA A 420 9.41 23.03 50.45
CA ALA A 420 8.87 23.05 51.80
C ALA A 420 9.00 21.70 52.52
N LEU A 421 8.97 20.60 51.77
CA LEU A 421 9.22 19.24 52.27
C LEU A 421 10.71 18.89 52.36
N GLY A 422 11.62 19.78 51.94
CA GLY A 422 13.07 19.55 51.94
C GLY A 422 13.62 18.87 50.68
N PHE A 423 12.79 18.68 49.64
CA PHE A 423 13.21 18.14 48.35
C PHE A 423 13.57 19.27 47.37
N PHE A 424 14.86 19.53 47.18
CA PHE A 424 15.37 20.55 46.26
C PHE A 424 15.65 19.95 44.88
N TRP A 425 14.59 19.59 44.16
CA TRP A 425 14.70 19.00 42.83
C TRP A 425 14.55 20.07 41.73
N SER A 426 15.33 19.94 40.66
CA SER A 426 15.18 20.74 39.43
C SER A 426 14.66 19.85 38.29
N ALA A 427 13.95 20.44 37.33
CA ALA A 427 13.75 19.78 36.05
C ALA A 427 15.11 19.60 35.36
N VAL A 428 15.53 18.35 35.22
CA VAL A 428 16.71 18.00 34.42
C VAL A 428 16.34 18.21 32.95
N LEU A 429 16.89 19.25 32.33
CA LEU A 429 16.80 19.49 30.89
C LEU A 429 17.72 18.52 30.15
N ASP A 430 17.41 18.22 28.88
CA ASP A 430 18.10 17.19 28.08
C ASP A 430 19.63 17.35 27.99
N ASP A 431 20.15 18.56 28.19
CA ASP A 431 21.58 18.87 28.09
C ASP A 431 22.40 18.45 29.35
N ASP A 432 21.79 18.39 30.53
CA ASP A 432 22.52 18.14 31.79
C ASP A 432 22.87 16.65 32.02
N ILE A 433 22.21 15.72 31.31
CA ILE A 433 22.41 14.27 31.48
C ILE A 433 23.67 13.80 30.72
N SER A 434 24.06 14.49 29.64
CA SER A 434 25.27 14.16 28.90
C SER A 434 26.54 14.49 29.70
N GLU A 435 26.49 15.50 30.57
CA GLU A 435 27.62 15.84 31.45
C GLU A 435 27.69 14.94 32.68
N MET A 436 26.54 14.56 33.27
CA MET A 436 26.53 13.69 34.46
C MET A 436 26.84 12.22 34.14
N ALA A 437 26.46 11.70 32.96
CA ALA A 437 26.83 10.34 32.54
C ALA A 437 28.32 10.22 32.16
N ALA A 438 29.01 11.34 31.94
CA ALA A 438 30.44 11.39 31.65
C ALA A 438 31.32 11.57 32.90
N GLY A 439 30.72 11.71 34.09
CA GLY A 439 31.42 12.01 35.34
C GLY A 439 31.86 10.81 36.18
N ASP A 440 31.46 9.58 35.85
CA ASP A 440 31.76 8.37 36.63
C ASP A 440 33.00 7.58 36.15
N ASP A 441 33.87 8.22 35.37
CA ASP A 441 35.20 7.70 35.01
C ASP A 441 36.28 8.68 35.51
N PHE A 442 36.54 8.76 36.83
CA PHE A 442 37.86 9.18 37.34
C PHE A 442 38.11 8.70 38.80
N GLU A 443 39.00 7.72 38.90
CA GLU A 443 39.99 7.41 39.96
C GLU A 443 39.58 7.03 41.40
N LEU A 444 39.80 5.72 41.67
CA LEU A 444 40.24 5.00 42.89
C LEU A 444 39.33 4.90 44.12
#